data_AF-A0A7Y4HTK6-F1
#
_entry.id   AF-A0A7Y4HTK6-F1
#
_cell.length_a   1.000
_cell.length_b   1.000
_cell.length_c   1.000
_cell.angle_alpha   90.00
_cell.angle_beta   90.00
_cell.angle_gamma   90.00
#
_symmetry.space_group_name_H-M   'P 1'
#
loop_
_entity.id
_entity.type
_entity.pdbx_description
1 polymer ?
#
loop_
_entity_poly.entity_id
_entity_poly.type
_entity_poly.pdbx_seq_one_letter_code
_entity_poly.pdbx_strand_id
1 'polypeptide(L)'
;MDSWGTIITGVLALIGVGLGTWATYKRGKQSDKVTATVSREANAITWSQQLLDRLENVEKEVEKLRTDLNKVTRTFSTAINFIERLMLWAIDGCKGPMPVVPRTLIEHLDPGLVDEHQRQQSHPKA
;
A
#
# COMPACT_ATOMS: atom_id res chain seq x y z
N MET A 1 -28.59 -79.59 19.47
CA MET A 1 -27.26 -79.27 20.05
C MET A 1 -26.86 -77.95 19.44
N ASP A 2 -27.42 -76.81 19.86
CA ASP A 2 -27.33 -75.57 19.04
C ASP A 2 -27.19 -74.29 19.88
N SER A 3 -26.33 -74.31 20.90
CA SER A 3 -26.00 -73.10 21.70
C SER A 3 -24.59 -72.54 21.45
N TRP A 4 -23.76 -73.23 20.67
CA TRP A 4 -22.37 -72.81 20.43
C TRP A 4 -22.25 -71.80 19.29
N GLY A 5 -23.11 -71.90 18.26
CA GLY A 5 -23.10 -70.99 17.12
C GLY A 5 -23.46 -69.55 17.51
N THR A 6 -24.47 -69.36 18.36
CA THR A 6 -24.94 -68.04 18.80
C THR A 6 -23.95 -67.30 19.68
N ILE A 7 -23.18 -68.03 20.51
CA ILE A 7 -22.13 -67.42 21.35
C ILE A 7 -20.98 -66.91 20.47
N ILE A 8 -20.56 -67.68 19.46
CA ILE A 8 -19.48 -67.29 18.55
C ILE A 8 -19.88 -66.08 17.70
N THR A 9 -21.10 -66.04 17.17
CA THR A 9 -21.60 -64.89 16.40
C THR A 9 -21.75 -63.64 17.26
N GLY A 10 -22.19 -63.78 18.53
CA GLY A 10 -22.30 -62.66 19.46
C GLY A 10 -20.94 -62.05 19.83
N VAL A 11 -19.92 -62.88 20.06
CA VAL A 11 -18.56 -62.41 20.37
C VAL A 11 -17.92 -61.73 19.17
N LEU A 12 -18.09 -62.25 17.95
CA LEU A 12 -17.58 -61.61 16.73
C LEU A 12 -18.24 -60.25 16.45
N ALA A 13 -19.55 -60.13 16.68
CA ALA A 13 -20.26 -58.87 16.54
C ALA A 13 -19.74 -57.80 17.52
N LEU A 14 -19.47 -58.17 18.77
CA LEU A 14 -18.93 -57.25 19.78
C LEU A 14 -17.50 -56.81 19.46
N ILE A 15 -16.65 -57.72 18.96
CA ILE A 15 -15.28 -57.38 18.54
C ILE A 15 -15.31 -56.46 17.30
N GLY A 16 -16.18 -56.73 16.33
CA GLY A 16 -16.33 -55.90 15.14
C GLY A 16 -16.80 -54.47 15.45
N VAL A 17 -17.76 -54.32 16.36
CA VAL A 17 -18.23 -52.99 16.79
C VAL A 17 -17.15 -52.25 17.59
N GLY A 18 -16.43 -52.94 18.49
CA GLY A 18 -15.36 -52.34 19.29
C GLY A 18 -14.15 -51.87 18.45
N LEU A 19 -13.75 -52.67 17.46
CA LEU A 19 -12.66 -52.29 16.54
C LEU A 19 -13.10 -51.18 15.58
N GLY A 20 -14.34 -51.21 15.09
CA GLY A 20 -14.92 -50.15 14.27
C GLY A 20 -14.95 -48.81 14.99
N THR A 21 -15.45 -48.78 16.22
CA THR A 21 -15.51 -47.55 17.04
C THR A 21 -14.12 -47.03 17.43
N TRP A 22 -13.16 -47.91 17.71
CA TRP A 22 -11.77 -47.49 17.99
C TRP A 22 -11.08 -46.91 16.75
N ALA A 23 -11.28 -47.53 15.58
CA ALA A 23 -10.72 -47.06 14.32
C ALA A 23 -11.30 -45.71 13.90
N THR A 24 -12.62 -45.50 14.08
CA THR A 24 -13.26 -44.20 13.82
C THR A 24 -12.83 -43.15 14.84
N TYR A 25 -12.68 -43.51 16.12
CA TYR A 25 -12.21 -42.59 17.16
C TYR A 25 -10.75 -42.15 16.93
N LYS A 26 -9.87 -43.07 16.52
CA LYS A 26 -8.48 -42.71 16.16
C LYS A 26 -8.42 -41.89 14.87
N ARG A 27 -9.23 -42.20 13.85
CA ARG A 27 -9.32 -41.37 12.64
C ARG A 27 -9.85 -39.97 12.94
N GLY A 28 -10.86 -39.81 13.79
CA GLY A 28 -11.38 -38.51 14.21
C GLY A 28 -10.31 -37.66 14.90
N LYS A 29 -9.59 -38.23 15.87
CA LYS A 29 -8.47 -37.54 16.55
C LYS A 29 -7.33 -37.14 15.62
N GLN A 30 -7.07 -37.90 14.56
CA GLN A 30 -6.03 -37.58 13.58
C GLN A 30 -6.52 -36.54 12.58
N SER A 31 -7.78 -36.61 12.16
CA SER A 31 -8.44 -35.61 11.31
C SER A 31 -8.51 -34.25 12.02
N ASP A 32 -8.89 -34.19 13.29
CA ASP A 32 -8.96 -32.93 14.05
C ASP A 32 -7.60 -32.24 14.16
N LYS A 33 -6.52 -33.03 14.32
CA LYS A 33 -5.16 -32.49 14.35
C LYS A 33 -4.73 -31.95 12.99
N VAL A 34 -4.98 -32.69 11.90
CA VAL A 34 -4.64 -32.26 10.53
C VAL A 34 -5.47 -31.04 10.13
N THR A 35 -6.75 -30.99 10.49
CA THR A 35 -7.62 -29.84 10.18
C THR A 35 -7.20 -28.61 10.99
N ALA A 36 -6.73 -28.78 12.24
CA ALA A 36 -6.21 -27.69 13.05
C ALA A 36 -4.83 -27.19 12.57
N THR A 37 -3.94 -28.06 12.10
CA THR A 37 -2.65 -27.65 11.51
C THR A 37 -2.84 -27.01 10.15
N VAL A 38 -3.68 -27.58 9.28
CA VAL A 38 -4.04 -26.98 7.97
C VAL A 38 -4.76 -25.65 8.17
N SER A 39 -5.62 -25.52 9.19
CA SER A 39 -6.25 -24.23 9.51
C SER A 39 -5.24 -23.20 10.01
N ARG A 40 -4.23 -23.58 10.82
CA ARG A 40 -3.16 -22.67 11.24
C ARG A 40 -2.22 -22.28 10.10
N GLU A 41 -1.88 -23.23 9.23
CA GLU A 41 -1.04 -22.99 8.05
C GLU A 41 -1.79 -22.16 7.01
N ALA A 42 -3.06 -22.44 6.75
CA ALA A 42 -3.92 -21.60 5.90
C ALA A 42 -4.06 -20.19 6.48
N ASN A 43 -4.19 -20.03 7.80
CA ASN A 43 -4.23 -18.71 8.45
C ASN A 43 -2.88 -17.98 8.38
N ALA A 44 -1.76 -18.71 8.42
CA ALA A 44 -0.42 -18.14 8.27
C ALA A 44 -0.15 -17.72 6.82
N ILE A 45 -0.64 -18.48 5.84
CA ILE A 45 -0.56 -18.16 4.42
C ILE A 45 -1.42 -16.93 4.11
N THR A 46 -2.66 -16.86 4.58
CA THR A 46 -3.52 -15.68 4.38
C THR A 46 -2.97 -14.44 5.06
N TRP A 47 -2.41 -14.55 6.26
CA TRP A 47 -1.75 -13.43 6.93
C TRP A 47 -0.48 -12.96 6.20
N SER A 48 0.29 -13.89 5.65
CA SER A 48 1.47 -13.57 4.83
C SER A 48 1.08 -12.88 3.52
N GLN A 49 -0.02 -13.31 2.90
CA GLN A 49 -0.54 -12.69 1.68
C GLN A 49 -1.05 -11.27 1.95
N GLN A 50 -1.78 -11.07 3.05
CA GLN A 50 -2.22 -9.74 3.48
C GLN A 50 -1.06 -8.81 3.82
N LEU A 51 0.05 -9.33 4.34
CA LEU A 51 1.27 -8.55 4.58
C LEU A 51 1.94 -8.13 3.28
N LEU A 52 1.99 -9.01 2.27
CA LEU A 52 2.52 -8.68 0.95
C LEU A 52 1.66 -7.61 0.26
N ASP A 53 0.33 -7.72 0.31
CA ASP A 53 -0.57 -6.71 -0.25
C ASP A 53 -0.41 -5.34 0.44
N ARG A 54 -0.19 -5.35 1.76
CA ARG A 54 0.09 -4.12 2.52
C ARG A 54 1.44 -3.52 2.18
N LEU A 55 2.47 -4.35 2.01
CA LEU A 55 3.80 -3.89 1.58
C LEU A 55 3.77 -3.31 0.17
N GLU A 56 3.06 -3.93 -0.76
CA GLU A 56 2.90 -3.42 -2.12
C GLU A 56 2.16 -2.06 -2.12
N ASN A 57 1.13 -1.91 -1.29
CA ASN A 57 0.45 -0.62 -1.15
C ASN A 57 1.33 0.46 -0.53
N VAL A 58 2.13 0.12 0.49
CA VAL A 58 3.09 1.07 1.08
C VAL A 58 4.17 1.45 0.07
N GLU A 59 4.68 0.51 -0.73
CA GLU A 59 5.66 0.78 -1.77
C GLU A 59 5.10 1.73 -2.84
N LYS A 60 3.84 1.53 -3.26
CA LYS A 60 3.14 2.46 -4.16
C LYS A 60 2.96 3.84 -3.55
N GLU A 61 2.62 3.93 -2.27
CA GLU A 61 2.49 5.21 -1.57
C GLU A 61 3.84 5.93 -1.47
N VAL A 62 4.92 5.21 -1.14
CA VAL A 62 6.28 5.76 -1.09
C VAL A 62 6.73 6.26 -2.46
N GLU A 63 6.47 5.53 -3.53
CA GLU A 63 6.82 5.96 -4.89
C GLU A 63 6.03 7.20 -5.31
N LYS A 64 4.74 7.28 -4.93
CA LYS A 64 3.92 8.47 -5.11
C LYS A 64 4.50 9.66 -4.34
N LEU A 65 4.85 9.49 -3.07
CA LEU A 65 5.48 10.53 -2.25
C LEU A 65 6.80 11.00 -2.87
N ARG A 66 7.64 10.08 -3.36
CA ARG A 66 8.91 10.40 -4.02
C ARG A 66 8.68 11.20 -5.29
N THR A 67 7.69 10.82 -6.08
CA THR A 67 7.29 11.55 -7.29
C THR A 67 6.81 12.95 -6.95
N ASP A 68 5.98 13.10 -5.92
CA ASP A 68 5.47 14.40 -5.49
C ASP A 68 6.58 15.28 -4.90
N LEU A 69 7.53 14.70 -4.16
CA LEU A 69 8.70 15.41 -3.65
C LEU A 69 9.63 15.89 -4.77
N ASN A 70 9.78 15.12 -5.84
CA ASN A 70 10.50 15.54 -7.04
C ASN A 70 9.80 16.71 -7.76
N LYS A 71 8.46 16.71 -7.83
CA LYS A 71 7.70 17.84 -8.38
C LYS A 71 7.93 19.10 -7.54
N VAL A 72 7.80 18.99 -6.21
CA VAL A 72 8.02 20.10 -5.27
C VAL A 72 9.44 20.66 -5.42
N THR A 73 10.45 19.81 -5.45
CA THR A 73 11.85 20.22 -5.63
C THR A 73 12.06 20.98 -6.95
N ARG A 74 11.45 20.53 -8.04
CA ARG A 74 11.50 21.24 -9.34
C ARG A 74 10.83 22.60 -9.29
N THR A 75 9.67 22.69 -8.64
CA THR A 75 8.95 23.96 -8.44
C THR A 75 9.79 24.92 -7.62
N PHE A 76 10.38 24.47 -6.51
CA PHE A 76 11.29 25.29 -5.69
C PHE A 76 12.51 25.77 -6.46
N SER A 77 13.17 24.89 -7.22
CA SER A 77 14.31 25.28 -8.05
C SER A 77 13.92 26.35 -9.08
N THR A 78 12.72 26.22 -9.67
CA THR A 78 12.20 27.23 -10.60
C THR A 78 11.93 28.56 -9.90
N ALA A 79 11.40 28.53 -8.67
CA ALA A 79 11.16 29.73 -7.85
C ALA A 79 12.47 30.45 -7.52
N ILE A 80 13.48 29.72 -7.06
CA ILE A 80 14.80 30.28 -6.73
C ILE A 80 15.42 30.95 -7.96
N ASN A 81 15.43 30.26 -9.11
CA ASN A 81 15.96 30.82 -10.35
C ASN A 81 15.21 32.09 -10.79
N PHE A 82 13.89 32.16 -10.56
CA PHE A 82 13.11 33.36 -10.85
C PHE A 82 13.47 34.51 -9.91
N ILE A 83 13.57 34.25 -8.60
CA ILE A 83 13.97 35.24 -7.59
C ILE A 83 15.37 35.77 -7.90
N GLU A 84 16.33 34.91 -8.25
CA GLU A 84 17.68 35.31 -8.64
C GLU A 84 17.67 36.27 -9.83
N ARG A 85 16.91 35.95 -10.89
CA ARG A 85 16.75 36.83 -12.05
C ARG A 85 16.11 38.16 -11.69
N LEU A 86 15.11 38.14 -10.81
CA LEU A 86 14.44 39.34 -10.33
C LEU A 86 15.40 40.22 -9.51
N MET A 87 16.21 39.62 -8.64
CA MET A 87 17.24 40.32 -7.88
C MET A 87 18.31 40.91 -8.79
N LEU A 88 18.79 40.17 -9.78
CA LEU A 88 19.77 40.68 -10.74
C LEU A 88 19.21 41.88 -11.51
N TRP A 89 17.96 41.79 -11.98
CA TRP A 89 17.28 42.91 -12.65
C TRP A 89 17.16 44.13 -11.72
N ALA A 90 16.84 43.93 -10.43
CA ALA A 90 16.78 45.01 -9.46
C ALA A 90 18.17 45.64 -9.19
N ILE A 91 19.22 44.82 -9.08
CA ILE A 91 20.62 45.26 -8.90
C ILE A 91 21.08 46.08 -10.11
N ASP A 92 20.70 45.68 -11.31
CA ASP A 92 21.01 46.38 -12.57
C ASP A 92 20.22 47.70 -12.73
N GLY A 93 19.47 48.10 -11.69
CA GLY A 93 18.71 49.34 -11.65
C GLY A 93 17.41 49.26 -12.46
N CYS A 94 16.81 48.07 -12.53
CA CYS A 94 15.57 47.82 -13.27
C CYS A 94 15.70 48.10 -14.77
N LYS A 95 16.91 47.97 -15.34
CA LYS A 95 17.17 48.21 -16.75
C LYS A 95 16.64 47.06 -17.60
N GLY A 96 15.89 47.39 -18.64
CA GLY A 96 15.29 46.41 -19.55
C GLY A 96 14.01 45.76 -18.99
N PRO A 97 13.47 44.75 -19.70
CA PRO A 97 12.19 44.15 -19.36
C PRO A 97 12.27 43.37 -18.05
N MET A 98 11.30 43.59 -17.16
CA MET A 98 11.15 42.86 -15.91
C MET A 98 11.04 41.34 -16.18
N PRO A 99 11.74 40.49 -15.41
CA PRO A 99 11.64 39.04 -15.55
C PRO A 99 10.20 38.55 -15.43
N VAL A 100 9.79 37.68 -16.35
CA VAL A 100 8.44 37.11 -16.38
C VAL A 100 8.33 35.94 -15.42
N VAL A 101 7.24 35.87 -14.67
CA VAL A 101 6.94 34.72 -13.79
C VAL A 101 6.76 33.46 -14.66
N PRO A 102 7.55 32.40 -14.41
CA PRO A 102 7.37 31.11 -15.07
C PRO A 102 5.95 30.57 -14.90
N ARG A 103 5.35 30.03 -15.97
CA ARG A 103 3.97 29.48 -15.95
C ARG A 103 3.77 28.42 -14.87
N THR A 104 4.80 27.62 -14.62
CA THR A 104 4.81 26.58 -13.58
C THR A 104 4.70 27.13 -12.16
N LEU A 105 4.98 28.42 -11.93
CA LEU A 105 4.83 29.07 -10.63
C LEU A 105 3.50 29.81 -10.49
N ILE A 106 2.86 30.17 -11.61
CA ILE A 106 1.58 30.91 -11.60
C ILE A 106 0.51 30.14 -10.83
N GLU A 107 0.44 28.81 -11.01
CA GLU A 107 -0.50 27.93 -10.31
C GLU A 107 -0.24 27.81 -8.80
N HIS A 108 0.92 28.27 -8.33
CA HIS A 108 1.36 28.17 -6.94
C HIS A 108 1.52 29.54 -6.25
N LEU A 109 1.24 30.63 -6.98
CA LEU A 109 1.31 32.00 -6.47
C LEU A 109 -0.09 32.52 -6.16
N ASP A 110 -0.17 33.48 -5.24
CA ASP A 110 -1.42 34.22 -5.00
C ASP A 110 -1.84 34.90 -6.31
N PRO A 111 -3.07 34.68 -6.79
CA PRO A 111 -3.58 35.33 -8.00
C PRO A 111 -3.39 36.85 -7.98
N GLY A 112 -3.56 37.51 -6.83
CA GLY A 112 -3.38 38.96 -6.71
C GLY A 112 -1.93 39.42 -6.95
N LEU A 113 -0.95 38.59 -6.61
CA LEU A 113 0.47 38.86 -6.89
C LEU A 113 0.81 38.65 -8.37
N VAL A 114 0.20 37.67 -9.01
CA VAL A 114 0.37 37.42 -10.45
C VAL A 114 -0.21 38.59 -11.25
N ASP A 115 -1.40 39.04 -10.89
CA ASP A 115 -2.08 40.16 -11.55
C ASP A 115 -1.28 41.46 -11.42
N GLU A 116 -0.77 41.76 -10.22
CA GLU A 116 0.08 42.93 -9.99
C GLU A 116 1.41 42.84 -10.77
N HIS A 117 2.02 41.65 -10.85
CA HIS A 117 3.24 41.44 -11.64
C HIS A 117 2.99 41.64 -13.14
N GLN A 118 1.85 41.17 -13.66
CA GLN A 118 1.45 41.41 -15.05
C GLN A 118 1.20 42.90 -15.31
N ARG A 119 0.56 43.60 -14.37
CA ARG A 119 0.36 45.06 -14.43
C ARG A 119 1.69 45.82 -14.50
N GLN A 120 2.68 45.40 -13.71
CA GLN A 120 4.03 45.99 -13.72
C GLN A 120 4.77 45.73 -15.03
N GLN A 121 4.58 44.56 -15.66
CA GLN A 121 5.14 44.28 -16.98
C GLN A 121 4.51 45.12 -18.10
N SER A 122 3.21 45.42 -18.01
CA SER A 122 2.54 46.29 -18.99
C SER A 122 2.91 47.78 -18.87
N HIS A 123 3.51 48.17 -17.73
CA HIS A 123 3.96 49.54 -17.47
C HIS A 123 5.44 49.54 -17.05
N PRO A 124 6.38 49.21 -17.96
CA PRO A 124 7.80 49.27 -17.64
C PRO A 124 8.15 50.72 -17.30
N LYS A 125 8.68 50.95 -16.10
CA LYS A 125 9.19 52.28 -15.73
C LYS A 125 10.31 52.64 -16.72
N ALA A 126 10.13 53.76 -17.40
CA ALA A 126 11.08 54.34 -18.36
C ALA A 126 12.36 54.82 -17.67
#